data_AF-A0AAW7P969-F1
#
_entry.id   AF-A0AAW7P969-F1
#
_cell.length_a   1.000
_cell.length_b   1.000
_cell.length_c   1.000
_cell.angle_alpha   90.00
_cell.angle_beta   90.00
_cell.angle_gamma   90.00
#
_symmetry.space_group_name_H-M   'P 1'
#
loop_
_entity.id
_entity.type
_entity.pdbx_description
1 polymer ?
#
loop_
_entity_poly.entity_id
_entity_poly.type
_entity_poly.pdbx_seq_one_letter_code
_entity_poly.pdbx_strand_id
1 'polypeptide(L)'
;MGNKSELIQQYNEISAKSNALNAKIAELSEALKNLNNVSTTVDYILKNHENIKNNYNLAGTAYKNETEAEQTTVKIASEKFSKYKEDIAGELNAKILFLGFEAAACRTSMNTLSILIDMAKE
;
A
#
# COMPACT_ATOMS: atom_id res chain seq x y z
N MET A 1 -18.80 36.00 18.82
CA MET A 1 -19.46 34.70 18.65
C MET A 1 -20.03 34.70 17.23
N GLY A 2 -19.61 33.78 16.37
CA GLY A 2 -20.20 33.64 15.03
C GLY A 2 -21.68 33.26 15.16
N ASN A 3 -22.48 33.58 14.14
CA ASN A 3 -23.89 33.18 14.11
C ASN A 3 -23.96 31.64 14.12
N LYS A 4 -24.92 31.05 14.83
CA LYS A 4 -25.14 29.58 14.88
C LYS A 4 -25.16 28.96 13.47
N SER A 5 -25.73 29.66 12.50
CA SER A 5 -25.72 29.25 11.09
C SER A 5 -24.32 29.11 10.49
N GLU A 6 -23.40 30.03 10.81
CA GLU A 6 -22.01 30.00 10.32
C GLU A 6 -21.23 28.83 10.94
N LEU A 7 -21.46 28.54 12.22
CA LEU A 7 -20.84 27.41 12.90
C LEU A 7 -21.32 26.06 12.33
N ILE A 8 -22.61 25.94 12.02
CA ILE A 8 -23.19 24.77 11.35
C ILE A 8 -22.59 24.60 9.95
N GLN A 9 -22.44 25.68 9.19
CA GLN A 9 -21.81 25.62 7.88
C GLN A 9 -20.36 25.10 7.97
N GLN A 10 -19.55 25.65 8.87
CA GLN A 10 -18.18 25.18 9.09
C GLN A 10 -18.13 23.71 9.52
N TYR A 11 -19.06 23.27 10.38
CA TYR A 11 -19.14 21.88 10.79
C TYR A 11 -19.39 20.97 9.57
N ASN A 12 -20.34 21.34 8.71
CA ASN A 12 -20.68 20.56 7.52
C ASN A 12 -19.52 20.49 6.53
N GLU A 13 -18.78 21.59 6.32
CA GLU A 13 -17.60 21.62 5.46
C GLU A 13 -16.49 20.68 5.98
N ILE A 14 -16.21 20.71 7.29
CA ILE A 14 -15.22 19.82 7.91
C ILE A 14 -15.70 18.36 7.90
N SER A 15 -17.00 18.13 8.10
CA SER A 15 -17.59 16.79 8.01
C SER A 15 -17.43 16.19 6.61
N ALA A 16 -17.73 16.97 5.57
CA ALA A 16 -17.54 16.55 4.18
C ALA A 16 -16.07 16.24 3.89
N LYS A 17 -15.14 17.08 4.37
CA LYS A 17 -13.70 16.82 4.26
C LYS A 17 -13.28 15.54 4.99
N SER A 18 -13.77 15.32 6.21
CA SER A 18 -13.48 14.10 7.00
C SER A 18 -13.96 12.84 6.27
N ASN A 19 -15.16 12.88 5.68
CA ASN A 19 -15.70 11.77 4.89
C ASN A 19 -14.85 11.48 3.65
N ALA A 20 -14.42 12.51 2.92
CA ALA A 20 -13.53 12.34 1.77
C ALA A 20 -12.16 11.74 2.15
N LEU A 21 -11.60 12.17 3.28
CA LEU A 21 -10.35 11.59 3.81
C LEU A 21 -10.53 10.10 4.17
N ASN A 22 -11.62 9.75 4.86
CA ASN A 22 -11.90 8.37 5.25
C ASN A 22 -12.14 7.46 4.04
N ALA A 23 -12.83 7.95 3.00
CA ALA A 23 -13.01 7.21 1.75
C ALA A 23 -11.65 6.90 1.09
N LYS A 24 -10.77 7.91 1.01
CA LYS A 24 -9.43 7.75 0.46
C LYS A 24 -8.55 6.80 1.29
N ILE A 25 -8.66 6.84 2.62
CA ILE A 25 -7.97 5.89 3.51
C ILE A 25 -8.44 4.47 3.22
N ALA A 26 -9.73 4.25 3.01
CA ALA A 26 -10.29 2.93 2.71
C ALA A 26 -9.76 2.39 1.38
N GLU A 27 -9.78 3.21 0.32
CA GLU A 27 -9.23 2.85 -1.00
C GLU A 27 -7.75 2.48 -0.93
N LEU A 28 -6.94 3.28 -0.22
CA LEU A 28 -5.51 3.02 -0.07
C LEU A 28 -5.23 1.77 0.78
N SER A 29 -6.06 1.53 1.80
CA SER A 29 -5.95 0.34 2.65
C SER A 29 -6.29 -0.93 1.88
N GLU A 30 -7.29 -0.87 0.98
CA GLU A 30 -7.61 -1.96 0.06
C GLU A 30 -6.48 -2.19 -0.95
N ALA A 31 -5.93 -1.12 -1.54
CA ALA A 31 -4.79 -1.21 -2.44
C ALA A 31 -3.57 -1.86 -1.77
N LEU A 32 -3.27 -1.48 -0.52
CA LEU A 32 -2.19 -2.08 0.28
C LEU A 32 -2.44 -3.58 0.54
N LYS A 33 -3.68 -3.94 0.91
CA LYS A 33 -4.06 -5.35 1.10
C LYS A 33 -3.87 -6.15 -0.18
N ASN A 34 -4.32 -5.62 -1.32
CA ASN A 34 -4.18 -6.26 -2.62
C ASN A 34 -2.71 -6.43 -3.00
N LEU A 35 -1.88 -5.38 -2.83
CA LEU A 35 -0.44 -5.44 -3.06
C LEU A 35 0.23 -6.52 -2.19
N ASN A 36 -0.11 -6.58 -0.91
CA ASN A 36 0.45 -7.58 0.02
C ASN A 36 0.13 -9.02 -0.38
N ASN A 37 -0.97 -9.26 -1.08
CA ASN A 37 -1.36 -10.58 -1.59
C ASN A 37 -0.68 -10.97 -2.92
N VAL A 38 -0.02 -10.03 -3.62
CA VAL A 38 0.69 -10.33 -4.87
C VAL A 38 1.96 -11.15 -4.58
N SER A 39 2.11 -12.30 -5.24
CA SER A 39 3.36 -13.07 -5.21
C SER A 39 4.40 -12.41 -6.10
N THR A 40 5.63 -12.28 -5.59
CA THR A 40 6.80 -11.75 -6.30
C THR A 40 7.78 -12.86 -6.69
N THR A 41 7.43 -14.11 -6.42
CA THR A 41 8.25 -15.28 -6.77
C THR A 41 8.32 -15.45 -8.28
N VAL A 42 9.53 -15.52 -8.81
CA VAL A 42 9.79 -15.92 -10.19
C VAL A 42 10.32 -17.36 -10.17
N ASP A 43 9.59 -18.28 -10.78
CA ASP A 43 9.96 -19.69 -10.80
C ASP A 43 10.97 -20.00 -11.90
N TYR A 44 12.01 -20.76 -11.55
CA TYR A 44 12.95 -21.32 -12.54
C TYR A 44 12.47 -22.69 -13.02
N ILE A 45 11.88 -22.74 -14.21
CA ILE A 45 11.20 -23.92 -14.76
C ILE A 45 12.17 -25.09 -15.02
N LEU A 46 13.42 -24.80 -15.39
CA LEU A 46 14.43 -25.82 -15.70
C LEU A 46 15.04 -26.49 -14.46
N LYS A 47 14.58 -26.10 -13.25
CA LYS A 47 14.94 -26.64 -11.93
C LYS A 47 16.43 -26.50 -11.58
N ASN A 48 17.31 -27.27 -12.21
CA ASN A 48 18.76 -27.21 -12.03
C ASN A 48 19.53 -27.99 -13.13
N HIS A 49 20.85 -27.84 -13.14
CA HIS A 49 21.72 -28.47 -14.12
C HIS A 49 21.56 -30.00 -14.17
N GLU A 50 21.46 -30.68 -13.03
CA GLU A 50 21.26 -32.14 -12.98
C GLU A 50 19.92 -32.54 -13.61
N ASN A 51 18.86 -31.77 -13.36
CA ASN A 51 17.55 -32.00 -13.96
C ASN A 51 17.63 -31.88 -15.48
N ILE A 52 18.22 -30.80 -16.00
CA ILE A 52 18.41 -30.60 -17.44
C ILE A 52 19.25 -31.73 -18.03
N LYS A 53 20.36 -32.08 -17.37
CA LYS A 53 21.26 -33.15 -17.81
C LYS A 53 20.54 -34.49 -17.94
N ASN A 54 19.75 -34.86 -16.93
CA ASN A 54 19.02 -36.11 -16.89
C ASN A 54 17.83 -36.13 -17.88
N ASN A 55 17.13 -34.99 -18.04
CA ASN A 55 15.93 -34.93 -18.88
C ASN A 55 16.27 -34.87 -20.39
N TYR A 56 17.47 -34.37 -20.75
CA TYR A 56 17.92 -34.21 -22.13
C TYR A 56 19.10 -35.12 -22.50
N ASN A 57 19.48 -36.08 -21.64
CA ASN A 57 20.59 -37.03 -21.85
C ASN A 57 21.93 -36.37 -22.20
N LEU A 58 22.24 -35.23 -21.57
CA LEU A 58 23.42 -34.43 -21.88
C LEU A 58 24.66 -34.98 -21.15
N ALA A 59 25.81 -35.01 -21.82
CA ALA A 59 27.08 -35.41 -21.22
C ALA A 59 27.85 -34.20 -20.64
N GLY A 60 28.59 -34.42 -19.55
CA GLY A 60 29.47 -33.39 -18.95
C GLY A 60 28.73 -32.24 -18.25
N THR A 61 29.39 -31.08 -18.16
CA THR A 61 28.90 -29.86 -17.48
C THR A 61 28.70 -28.69 -18.45
N ALA A 62 28.49 -28.97 -19.73
CA ALA A 62 28.49 -27.98 -20.82
C ALA A 62 27.44 -26.86 -20.68
N TYR A 63 26.49 -27.00 -19.75
CA TYR A 63 25.42 -26.04 -19.49
C TYR A 63 25.38 -25.54 -18.03
N LYS A 64 26.38 -25.91 -17.23
CA LYS A 64 26.38 -25.61 -15.79
C LYS A 64 26.43 -24.11 -15.55
N ASN A 65 27.31 -23.40 -16.26
CA ASN A 65 27.48 -21.96 -16.10
C ASN A 65 26.24 -21.19 -16.57
N GLU A 66 25.62 -21.62 -17.67
CA GLU A 66 24.39 -21.07 -18.22
C GLU A 66 23.22 -21.28 -17.24
N THR A 67 23.09 -22.50 -16.69
CA THR A 67 22.05 -22.81 -15.71
C THR A 67 22.22 -21.99 -14.43
N GLU A 68 23.44 -21.84 -13.92
CA GLU A 68 23.74 -21.03 -12.74
C GLU A 68 23.48 -19.53 -12.98
N ALA A 69 23.82 -19.02 -14.17
CA ALA A 69 23.54 -17.65 -14.56
C ALA A 69 22.04 -17.37 -14.68
N GLU A 70 21.26 -18.28 -15.26
CA GLU A 70 19.80 -18.18 -15.35
C GLU A 70 19.14 -18.22 -13.98
N GLN A 71 19.54 -19.16 -13.11
CA GLN A 71 19.05 -19.23 -11.73
C GLN A 71 19.36 -17.94 -10.96
N THR A 72 20.58 -17.41 -11.12
CA THR A 72 20.98 -16.13 -10.51
C THR A 72 20.11 -14.99 -11.02
N THR A 73 19.83 -14.95 -12.32
CA THR A 73 18.97 -13.94 -12.93
C THR A 73 17.54 -14.00 -12.38
N VAL A 74 16.97 -15.20 -12.27
CA VAL A 74 15.63 -15.43 -11.68
C VAL A 74 15.57 -15.00 -10.22
N LYS A 75 16.61 -15.32 -9.44
CA LYS A 75 16.72 -14.90 -8.04
C LYS A 75 16.77 -13.37 -7.92
N ILE A 76 17.64 -12.71 -8.69
CA ILE A 76 17.76 -11.25 -8.69
C ILE A 76 16.43 -10.60 -9.11
N ALA A 77 15.72 -11.16 -10.10
CA ALA A 77 14.42 -10.66 -10.51
C ALA A 77 13.38 -10.76 -9.37
N SER A 78 13.31 -11.92 -8.71
CA SER A 78 12.42 -12.13 -7.55
C SER A 78 12.72 -11.14 -6.42
N GLU A 79 14.00 -10.96 -6.07
CA GLU A 79 14.43 -10.01 -5.05
C GLU A 79 14.06 -8.57 -5.40
N LYS A 80 14.23 -8.17 -6.67
CA LYS A 80 13.83 -6.84 -7.16
C LYS A 80 12.32 -6.62 -7.04
N PHE A 81 11.50 -7.59 -7.45
CA PHE A 81 10.04 -7.49 -7.35
C PHE A 81 9.60 -7.41 -5.89
N SER A 82 10.18 -8.22 -5.00
CA SER A 82 9.91 -8.15 -3.56
C SER A 82 10.26 -6.77 -3.00
N LYS A 83 11.42 -6.22 -3.35
CA LYS A 83 11.83 -4.89 -2.91
C LYS A 83 10.88 -3.79 -3.41
N TYR A 84 10.52 -3.80 -4.69
CA TYR A 84 9.55 -2.84 -5.23
C TYR A 84 8.20 -2.93 -4.54
N LYS A 85 7.73 -4.15 -4.24
CA LYS A 85 6.50 -4.36 -3.47
C LYS A 85 6.61 -3.76 -2.07
N GLU A 86 7.72 -3.98 -1.37
CA GLU A 86 7.97 -3.43 -0.03
C GLU A 86 8.03 -1.90 -0.03
N ASP A 87 8.74 -1.31 -1.01
CA ASP A 87 8.87 0.14 -1.15
C ASP A 87 7.48 0.80 -1.35
N ILE A 88 6.68 0.28 -2.29
CA ILE A 88 5.32 0.81 -2.55
C ILE A 88 4.39 0.57 -1.35
N ALA A 89 4.50 -0.58 -0.68
CA ALA A 89 3.73 -0.84 0.53
C ALA A 89 4.08 0.15 1.66
N GLY A 90 5.36 0.52 1.77
CA GLY A 90 5.84 1.55 2.68
C GLY A 90 5.25 2.93 2.37
N GLU A 91 5.26 3.34 1.11
CA GLU A 91 4.67 4.61 0.66
C GLU A 91 3.16 4.67 0.91
N LEU A 92 2.43 3.58 0.62
CA LEU A 92 1.00 3.48 0.90
C LEU A 92 0.71 3.60 2.40
N ASN A 93 1.45 2.88 3.24
CA ASN A 93 1.32 2.96 4.69
C ASN A 93 1.57 4.38 5.22
N ALA A 94 2.64 5.03 4.77
CA ALA A 94 2.95 6.40 5.16
C ALA A 94 1.81 7.36 4.77
N LYS A 95 1.23 7.18 3.56
CA LYS A 95 0.12 8.02 3.10
C LYS A 95 -1.16 7.78 3.90
N ILE A 96 -1.48 6.53 4.22
CA ILE A 96 -2.62 6.15 5.07
C ILE A 96 -2.49 6.82 6.44
N LEU A 97 -1.32 6.73 7.07
CA LEU A 97 -1.05 7.35 8.38
C LEU A 97 -1.23 8.86 8.32
N PHE A 98 -0.65 9.52 7.31
CA PHE A 98 -0.79 10.97 7.13
C PHE A 98 -2.26 11.40 7.00
N LEU A 99 -3.03 10.72 6.13
CA LEU A 99 -4.45 11.01 5.98
C LEU A 99 -5.24 10.71 7.26
N GLY A 100 -4.84 9.67 8.01
CA GLY A 100 -5.40 9.34 9.32
C GLY A 100 -5.22 10.47 10.34
N PHE A 101 -4.05 11.12 10.36
CA PHE A 101 -3.83 12.31 11.18
C PHE A 101 -4.71 13.48 10.76
N GLU A 102 -4.85 13.73 9.45
CA GLU A 102 -5.75 14.80 8.95
C GLU A 102 -7.22 14.52 9.31
N ALA A 103 -7.67 13.26 9.22
CA ALA A 103 -9.02 12.86 9.60
C ALA A 103 -9.25 13.02 11.11
N ALA A 104 -8.26 12.67 11.94
CA ALA A 104 -8.31 12.87 13.39
C ALA A 104 -8.37 14.37 13.76
N ALA A 105 -7.61 15.22 13.06
CA ALA A 105 -7.69 16.67 13.24
C ALA A 105 -9.09 17.21 12.89
N CYS A 106 -9.67 16.76 11.77
CA CYS A 106 -11.04 17.12 11.39
C CYS A 106 -12.05 16.72 12.48
N ARG A 107 -11.92 15.51 13.05
CA ARG A 107 -12.79 15.04 14.14
C ARG A 107 -12.69 15.93 15.38
N THR A 108 -11.48 16.34 15.76
CA THR A 108 -11.30 17.27 16.88
C THR A 108 -11.95 18.62 16.59
N SER A 109 -11.77 19.18 15.39
CA SER A 109 -12.44 20.43 14.98
C SER A 109 -13.96 20.31 15.00
N MET A 110 -14.52 19.20 14.51
CA MET A 110 -15.96 18.93 14.56
C MET A 110 -16.48 18.87 15.99
N ASN A 111 -15.77 18.22 16.92
CA ASN A 111 -16.16 18.18 18.33
C ASN A 111 -16.21 19.58 18.94
N THR A 112 -15.19 20.41 18.68
CA THR A 112 -15.17 21.81 19.14
C THR A 112 -16.34 22.61 18.55
N LEU A 113 -16.59 22.49 17.25
CA LEU A 113 -17.70 23.18 16.59
C LEU A 113 -19.06 22.72 17.13
N SER A 114 -19.24 21.43 17.41
CA SER A 114 -20.46 20.91 18.04
C SER A 114 -20.74 21.60 19.37
N ILE A 115 -19.73 21.71 20.25
CA ILE A 115 -19.87 22.39 21.54
C ILE A 115 -20.22 23.87 21.34
N LEU A 116 -19.59 24.54 20.39
CA LEU A 116 -19.86 25.96 20.10
C LEU A 116 -21.27 26.18 19.54
N ILE A 117 -21.77 25.25 18.70
CA ILE A 117 -23.15 25.28 18.17
C ILE A 117 -24.15 25.14 19.32
N ASP A 118 -23.90 24.24 20.26
CA ASP A 118 -24.77 24.01 21.43
C ASP A 118 -24.82 25.24 22.35
N MET A 119 -23.71 25.98 22.46
CA MET A 119 -23.60 27.21 23.25
C MET A 119 -24.13 28.46 22.54
N ALA A 120 -24.30 28.43 21.22
CA ALA A 120 -24.76 29.57 20.44
C ALA A 120 -26.27 29.78 20.63
N LYS A 121 -26.66 31.01 20.98
CA LYS A 121 -28.06 31.44 20.91
C LYS A 121 -28.49 31.52 19.44
N GLU A 122 -29.78 31.32 19.18
CA GLU A 122 -30.38 31.38 17.82
C GLU A 122 -29.97 32.62 17.04
#